data_AF-W5TFH5-F1
#
_entry.id   AF-W5TFH5-F1
#
_cell.length_a   1.000
_cell.length_b   1.000
_cell.length_c   1.000
_cell.angle_alpha   90.00
_cell.angle_beta   90.00
_cell.angle_gamma   90.00
#
_symmetry.space_group_name_H-M   'P 1'
#
loop_
_entity.id
_entity.type
_entity.pdbx_description
1 polymer ?
#
loop_
_entity_poly.entity_id
_entity_poly.type
_entity_poly.pdbx_seq_one_letter_code
_entity_poly.pdbx_strand_id
1 'polypeptide(L)'
;MTIRALGELTGQHYTRVSKVENGVQLPTDADIRAWCRTCDADDQAPDLVATMRAVDSAYLEFRRQSRAGMKRVLGAHTQKRYEQTRVFRIYEHNVIPGLFQTAEYSAAMLRFWIRFLGTPNDVDDAVAVRMQRQRILQRGGKRFVVVLEEQALRTWFGTAETQAGQLGRLLELMALPNISVGIVPLMAERDAVASAGFWIFDDELVALETPTASIQVTQPAEVGMYARIFEVLKSAAVYGRDARALIVEVLSELG
;
A
#
# COMPACT_ATOMS: atom_id res chain seq x y z
N MET A 1 20.95 25.04 17.31
CA MET A 1 20.84 26.29 16.51
C MET A 1 19.40 26.80 16.57
N THR A 2 19.16 28.12 16.63
CA THR A 2 17.78 28.67 16.68
C THR A 2 17.24 28.91 15.26
N ILE A 3 15.90 28.97 15.09
CA ILE A 3 15.24 29.28 13.80
C ILE A 3 15.75 30.58 13.18
N ARG A 4 15.99 31.60 14.02
CA ARG A 4 16.53 32.89 13.58
C ARG A 4 17.98 32.78 13.09
N ALA A 5 18.83 32.06 13.84
CA ALA A 5 20.21 31.82 13.45
C ALA A 5 20.31 30.98 12.16
N LEU A 6 19.47 29.95 12.02
CA LEU A 6 19.40 29.14 10.79
C LEU A 6 18.94 29.98 9.59
N GLY A 7 17.94 30.85 9.80
CA GLY A 7 17.49 31.80 8.77
C GLY A 7 18.60 32.75 8.32
N GLU A 8 19.33 33.36 9.26
CA GLU A 8 20.45 34.25 8.97
C GLU A 8 21.57 33.55 8.20
N LEU A 9 21.97 32.34 8.63
CA LEU A 9 23.05 31.57 8.00
C LEU A 9 22.72 31.04 6.60
N THR A 10 21.43 30.91 6.29
CA THR A 10 20.95 30.35 5.00
C THR A 10 20.35 31.42 4.08
N GLY A 11 20.34 32.69 4.50
CA GLY A 11 19.72 33.79 3.76
C GLY A 11 18.20 33.70 3.68
N GLN A 12 17.56 32.99 4.61
CA GLN A 12 16.12 32.76 4.65
C GLN A 12 15.44 33.53 5.78
N HIS A 13 14.23 34.03 5.54
CA HIS A 13 13.46 34.68 6.60
C HIS A 13 13.00 33.64 7.64
N TYR A 14 13.15 33.94 8.93
CA TYR A 14 12.86 33.01 10.04
C TYR A 14 11.43 32.43 10.03
N THR A 15 10.45 33.18 9.50
CA THR A 15 9.07 32.69 9.37
C THR A 15 8.93 31.57 8.35
N ARG A 16 9.77 31.54 7.32
CA ARG A 16 9.81 30.44 6.33
C ARG A 16 10.43 29.19 6.94
N VAL A 17 11.55 29.34 7.65
CA VAL A 17 12.20 28.25 8.39
C VAL A 17 11.21 27.62 9.38
N SER A 18 10.49 28.45 10.14
CA SER A 18 9.45 28.00 11.07
C SER A 18 8.29 27.26 10.39
N LYS A 19 7.80 27.73 9.23
CA LYS A 19 6.75 27.02 8.48
C LYS A 19 7.20 25.64 8.01
N VAL A 20 8.45 25.51 7.60
CA VAL A 20 9.01 24.23 7.16
C VAL A 20 9.20 23.28 8.34
N GLU A 21 9.74 23.76 9.45
CA GLU A 21 9.93 22.97 10.68
C GLU A 21 8.60 22.47 11.27
N ASN A 22 7.53 23.28 11.17
CA ASN A 22 6.18 22.90 11.60
C ASN A 22 5.37 22.16 10.52
N GLY A 23 5.97 21.78 9.39
CA GLY A 23 5.30 21.01 8.33
C GLY A 23 4.21 21.77 7.56
N VAL A 24 4.13 23.10 7.71
CA VAL A 24 3.19 23.97 6.99
C VAL A 24 3.63 24.18 5.53
N GLN A 25 4.93 24.12 5.26
CA GLN A 25 5.50 24.28 3.93
C GLN A 25 6.60 23.23 3.70
N LEU A 26 6.64 22.63 2.51
CA LEU A 26 7.73 21.71 2.17
C LEU A 26 9.03 22.48 1.90
N PRO A 27 10.20 21.97 2.36
CA PRO A 27 11.49 22.50 1.94
C PRO A 27 11.74 22.19 0.46
N THR A 28 12.60 22.97 -0.18
CA THR A 28 13.16 22.64 -1.50
C THR A 28 14.46 21.84 -1.37
N ASP A 29 14.93 21.22 -2.44
CA ASP A 29 16.25 20.57 -2.49
C ASP A 29 17.38 21.52 -2.04
N ALA A 30 17.31 22.78 -2.48
CA ALA A 30 18.25 23.81 -2.09
C ALA A 30 18.19 24.13 -0.59
N ASP A 31 17.00 24.11 0.00
CA ASP A 31 16.82 24.32 1.45
C ASP A 31 17.46 23.19 2.24
N ILE A 32 17.17 21.94 1.88
CA ILE A 32 17.71 20.76 2.57
C ILE A 32 19.23 20.77 2.52
N ARG A 33 19.82 21.01 1.34
CA ARG A 33 21.28 21.08 1.19
C ARG A 33 21.90 22.24 1.95
N ALA A 34 21.25 23.41 1.96
CA ALA A 34 21.74 24.56 2.71
C ALA A 34 21.72 24.28 4.21
N TRP A 35 20.64 23.67 4.71
CA TRP A 35 20.49 23.39 6.14
C TRP A 35 21.42 22.27 6.60
N CYS A 36 21.62 21.23 5.78
CA CYS A 36 22.60 20.18 6.07
C CYS A 36 24.00 20.76 6.21
N ARG A 37 24.42 21.66 5.29
CA ARG A 37 25.70 22.39 5.41
C ARG A 37 25.81 23.21 6.67
N THR A 38 24.76 23.94 7.04
CA THR A 38 24.77 24.79 8.23
C THR A 38 24.76 23.97 9.53
N CYS A 39 24.20 22.77 9.49
CA CYS A 39 24.13 21.85 10.63
C CYS A 39 25.29 20.84 10.69
N ASP A 40 26.29 20.91 9.80
CA ASP A 40 27.38 19.95 9.69
C ASP A 40 26.90 18.49 9.48
N ALA A 41 25.88 18.34 8.62
CA ALA A 41 25.19 17.09 8.31
C ALA A 41 25.10 16.86 6.78
N ASP A 42 26.13 17.27 6.03
CA ASP A 42 26.19 17.16 4.56
C ASP A 42 25.98 15.73 4.05
N ASP A 43 26.40 14.74 4.83
CA ASP A 43 26.22 13.32 4.54
C ASP A 43 24.74 12.89 4.51
N GLN A 44 23.86 13.60 5.23
CA GLN A 44 22.41 13.36 5.27
C GLN A 44 21.65 14.04 4.12
N ALA A 45 22.27 14.99 3.43
CA ALA A 45 21.60 15.78 2.39
C ALA A 45 21.05 14.94 1.22
N PRO A 46 21.76 13.91 0.69
CA PRO A 46 21.22 13.05 -0.36
C PRO A 46 19.94 12.31 0.07
N ASP A 47 19.95 11.75 1.28
CA ASP A 47 18.83 10.96 1.82
C ASP A 47 17.62 11.87 2.12
N LEU A 48 17.82 12.99 2.81
CA LEU A 48 16.76 13.94 3.11
C LEU A 48 16.12 14.53 1.84
N VAL A 49 16.92 14.80 0.81
CA VAL A 49 16.42 15.20 -0.51
C VAL A 49 15.57 14.10 -1.14
N ALA A 50 16.05 12.85 -1.09
CA ALA A 50 15.31 11.71 -1.62
C ALA A 50 13.98 11.52 -0.87
N THR A 51 13.97 11.64 0.46
CA THR A 51 12.77 11.59 1.30
C THR A 51 11.79 12.71 0.97
N MET A 52 12.24 13.96 0.86
CA MET A 52 11.38 15.09 0.47
C MET A 52 10.76 14.87 -0.92
N ARG A 53 11.56 14.39 -1.89
CA ARG A 53 11.06 14.09 -3.24
C ARG A 53 10.06 12.94 -3.22
N ALA A 54 10.29 11.91 -2.40
CA ALA A 54 9.37 10.80 -2.24
C ALA A 54 8.04 11.23 -1.62
N VAL A 55 8.08 12.09 -0.58
CA VAL A 55 6.88 12.63 0.07
C VAL A 55 6.09 13.55 -0.87
N ASP A 56 6.75 14.49 -1.56
CA ASP A 56 6.08 15.42 -2.47
C ASP A 56 5.51 14.70 -3.71
N SER A 57 6.27 13.73 -4.25
CA SER A 57 5.81 12.90 -5.36
C SER A 57 4.63 12.01 -4.96
N ALA A 58 4.66 11.35 -3.80
CA ALA A 58 3.61 10.44 -3.35
C ALA A 58 2.23 11.12 -3.22
N TYR A 59 2.18 12.32 -2.64
CA TYR A 59 0.94 13.06 -2.43
C TYR A 59 0.44 13.78 -3.70
N LEU A 60 1.32 14.48 -4.43
CA LEU A 60 0.93 15.21 -5.64
C LEU A 60 0.59 14.29 -6.79
N GLU A 61 1.32 13.17 -6.93
CA GLU A 61 1.11 12.22 -8.01
C GLU A 61 -0.19 11.45 -7.84
N PHE A 62 -0.51 10.97 -6.63
CA PHE A 62 -1.79 10.31 -6.36
C PHE A 62 -2.96 11.26 -6.63
N ARG A 63 -2.93 12.48 -6.10
CA ARG A 63 -4.02 13.46 -6.33
C ARG A 63 -4.18 13.80 -7.83
N ARG A 64 -3.08 13.90 -8.57
CA ARG A 64 -3.09 14.15 -10.02
C ARG A 64 -3.63 12.93 -10.79
N GLN A 65 -3.21 11.72 -10.44
CA GLN A 65 -3.64 10.49 -11.10
C GLN A 65 -5.12 10.19 -10.82
N SER A 66 -5.57 10.31 -9.57
CA SER A 66 -6.98 10.09 -9.19
C SER A 66 -7.94 11.08 -9.87
N ARG A 67 -7.54 12.35 -10.02
CA ARG A 67 -8.30 13.33 -10.82
C ARG A 67 -8.42 12.95 -12.30
N ALA A 68 -7.48 12.18 -12.82
CA ALA A 68 -7.47 11.70 -14.19
C ALA A 68 -8.16 10.34 -14.38
N GLY A 69 -8.77 9.78 -13.32
CA GLY A 69 -9.48 8.49 -13.35
C GLY A 69 -8.72 7.35 -12.67
N MET A 70 -9.46 6.39 -12.12
CA MET A 70 -8.91 5.28 -11.35
C MET A 70 -8.10 4.30 -12.21
N LYS A 71 -8.39 4.21 -13.51
CA LYS A 71 -7.58 3.47 -14.49
C LYS A 71 -6.11 3.89 -14.45
N ARG A 72 -5.84 5.19 -14.28
CA ARG A 72 -4.47 5.73 -14.32
C ARG A 72 -3.69 5.41 -13.05
N VAL A 73 -4.34 5.47 -11.90
CA VAL A 73 -3.79 5.01 -10.60
C VAL A 73 -3.40 3.52 -10.70
N LEU A 74 -4.26 2.75 -11.36
CA LEU A 74 -4.10 1.31 -11.53
C LEU A 74 -3.20 0.89 -12.71
N GLY A 75 -2.70 1.83 -13.51
CA GLY A 75 -2.19 1.61 -14.86
C GLY A 75 -0.75 1.11 -15.00
N ALA A 76 -0.11 1.50 -16.12
CA ALA A 76 1.09 0.86 -16.70
C ALA A 76 2.35 0.83 -15.80
N HIS A 77 2.55 1.82 -14.93
CA HIS A 77 3.70 1.86 -14.02
C HIS A 77 3.66 0.70 -13.01
N THR A 78 2.47 0.28 -12.61
CA THR A 78 2.23 -0.87 -11.73
C THR A 78 2.41 -2.20 -12.47
N GLN A 79 2.04 -2.27 -13.75
CA GLN A 79 2.15 -3.48 -14.57
C GLN A 79 3.61 -3.96 -14.68
N LYS A 80 4.54 -3.10 -15.11
CA LYS A 80 5.95 -3.50 -15.31
C LYS A 80 6.59 -4.03 -14.02
N ARG A 81 6.30 -3.38 -12.88
CA ARG A 81 6.78 -3.82 -11.57
C ARG A 81 6.30 -5.24 -11.28
N TYR A 82 5.02 -5.49 -11.43
CA TYR A 82 4.39 -6.80 -11.20
C TYR A 82 5.00 -7.89 -12.10
N GLU A 83 5.40 -7.55 -13.32
CA GLU A 83 6.04 -8.48 -14.25
C GLU A 83 7.47 -8.82 -13.83
N GLN A 84 8.22 -7.88 -13.26
CA GLN A 84 9.59 -8.08 -12.81
C GLN A 84 9.68 -8.75 -11.43
N THR A 85 8.71 -8.52 -10.55
CA THR A 85 8.72 -9.05 -9.18
C THR A 85 8.59 -10.56 -9.13
N ARG A 86 9.41 -11.23 -8.34
CA ARG A 86 9.37 -12.70 -8.18
C ARG A 86 8.67 -13.11 -6.89
N VAL A 87 8.79 -12.33 -5.82
CA VAL A 87 8.16 -12.60 -4.53
C VAL A 87 7.34 -11.39 -4.12
N PHE A 88 6.06 -11.62 -3.87
CA PHE A 88 5.15 -10.63 -3.32
C PHE A 88 4.88 -11.01 -1.87
N ARG A 89 5.12 -10.08 -0.94
CA ARG A 89 4.65 -10.19 0.44
C ARG A 89 3.58 -9.13 0.66
N ILE A 90 2.37 -9.55 0.95
CA ILE A 90 1.19 -8.68 0.96
C ILE A 90 0.55 -8.76 2.33
N TYR A 91 0.44 -7.64 3.01
CA TYR A 91 -0.35 -7.52 4.23
C TYR A 91 -1.54 -6.59 3.97
N GLU A 92 -2.75 -7.06 4.27
CA GLU A 92 -3.96 -6.24 4.20
C GLU A 92 -4.79 -6.40 5.47
N HIS A 93 -5.18 -5.27 6.05
CA HIS A 93 -5.81 -5.21 7.35
C HIS A 93 -7.34 -5.06 7.31
N ASN A 94 -7.88 -4.59 6.19
CA ASN A 94 -9.29 -4.22 6.13
C ASN A 94 -9.98 -4.55 4.81
N VAL A 95 -9.28 -4.97 3.76
CA VAL A 95 -9.88 -5.24 2.45
C VAL A 95 -9.06 -6.30 1.72
N ILE A 96 -9.71 -7.19 0.97
CA ILE A 96 -9.02 -8.20 0.17
C ILE A 96 -8.13 -7.52 -0.89
N PRO A 97 -6.85 -7.91 -1.07
CA PRO A 97 -5.94 -7.25 -1.98
C PRO A 97 -6.43 -7.31 -3.43
N GLY A 98 -6.22 -6.24 -4.19
CA GLY A 98 -6.75 -6.10 -5.56
C GLY A 98 -6.40 -7.23 -6.54
N LEU A 99 -5.28 -7.93 -6.33
CA LEU A 99 -4.91 -9.11 -7.13
C LEU A 99 -5.82 -10.32 -6.88
N PHE A 100 -6.48 -10.37 -5.72
CA PHE A 100 -7.28 -11.50 -5.26
C PHE A 100 -8.78 -11.24 -5.44
N GLN A 101 -9.14 -10.05 -5.95
CA GLN A 101 -10.53 -9.64 -6.07
C GLN A 101 -11.23 -10.25 -7.28
N THR A 102 -12.53 -10.51 -7.22
CA THR A 102 -13.34 -10.79 -8.41
C THR A 102 -13.61 -9.50 -9.18
N ALA A 103 -14.10 -9.62 -10.42
CA ALA A 103 -14.48 -8.46 -11.22
C ALA A 103 -15.64 -7.69 -10.55
N GLU A 104 -16.61 -8.41 -10.01
CA GLU A 104 -17.82 -7.89 -9.35
C GLU A 104 -17.45 -7.12 -8.08
N TYR A 105 -16.62 -7.71 -7.21
CA TYR A 105 -16.14 -7.06 -5.99
C TYR A 105 -15.26 -5.85 -6.32
N SER A 106 -14.37 -5.98 -7.31
CA SER A 106 -13.56 -4.86 -7.79
C SER A 106 -14.43 -3.71 -8.28
N ALA A 107 -15.46 -3.99 -9.07
CA ALA A 107 -16.37 -2.98 -9.60
C ALA A 107 -17.15 -2.30 -8.48
N ALA A 108 -17.62 -3.05 -7.48
CA ALA A 108 -18.34 -2.50 -6.34
C ALA A 108 -17.47 -1.54 -5.51
N MET A 109 -16.24 -1.94 -5.21
CA MET A 109 -15.26 -1.12 -4.50
C MET A 109 -14.85 0.12 -5.30
N LEU A 110 -14.60 -0.02 -6.60
CA LEU A 110 -14.22 1.11 -7.45
C LEU A 110 -15.35 2.14 -7.57
N ARG A 111 -16.61 1.68 -7.69
CA ARG A 111 -17.79 2.56 -7.63
C ARG A 111 -17.87 3.33 -6.32
N PHE A 112 -17.58 2.69 -5.20
CA PHE A 112 -17.53 3.37 -3.90
C PHE A 112 -16.49 4.49 -3.90
N TRP A 113 -15.24 4.21 -4.30
CA TRP A 113 -14.16 5.19 -4.31
C TRP A 113 -14.37 6.32 -5.32
N ILE A 114 -14.87 6.03 -6.51
CA ILE A 114 -15.17 7.03 -7.54
C ILE A 114 -16.20 8.04 -7.01
N ARG A 115 -17.27 7.55 -6.37
CA ARG A 115 -18.28 8.41 -5.74
C ARG A 115 -17.70 9.20 -4.57
N PHE A 116 -16.90 8.56 -3.71
CA PHE A 116 -16.33 9.20 -2.52
C PHE A 116 -15.33 10.31 -2.89
N LEU A 117 -14.51 10.09 -3.92
CA LEU A 117 -13.46 11.01 -4.35
C LEU A 117 -13.94 12.01 -5.43
N GLY A 118 -15.15 11.84 -5.97
CA GLY A 118 -15.68 12.68 -7.04
C GLY A 118 -14.86 12.59 -8.34
N THR A 119 -14.31 11.43 -8.66
CA THR A 119 -13.47 11.22 -9.84
C THR A 119 -14.31 10.83 -11.07
N PRO A 120 -13.77 10.91 -12.30
CA PRO A 120 -14.46 10.42 -13.49
C PRO A 120 -14.90 8.96 -13.33
N ASN A 121 -16.07 8.62 -13.89
CA ASN A 121 -16.59 7.25 -13.85
C ASN A 121 -15.91 6.40 -14.94
N ASP A 122 -14.81 5.76 -14.58
CA ASP A 122 -14.04 4.84 -15.43
C ASP A 122 -14.01 3.41 -14.89
N VAL A 123 -15.08 2.98 -14.20
CA VAL A 123 -15.16 1.69 -13.50
C VAL A 123 -14.80 0.52 -14.41
N ASP A 124 -15.42 0.40 -15.59
CA ASP A 124 -15.23 -0.77 -16.46
C ASP A 124 -13.77 -0.89 -16.94
N ASP A 125 -13.18 0.24 -17.31
CA ASP A 125 -11.78 0.35 -17.70
C ASP A 125 -10.84 0.02 -16.52
N ALA A 126 -11.14 0.54 -15.33
CA ALA A 126 -10.36 0.30 -14.12
C ALA A 126 -10.42 -1.18 -13.69
N VAL A 127 -11.60 -1.81 -13.79
CA VAL A 127 -11.80 -3.25 -13.57
C VAL A 127 -10.99 -4.04 -14.58
N ALA A 128 -11.06 -3.71 -15.88
CA ALA A 128 -10.31 -4.40 -16.92
C ALA A 128 -8.79 -4.36 -16.65
N VAL A 129 -8.25 -3.21 -16.22
CA VAL A 129 -6.84 -3.07 -15.82
C VAL A 129 -6.51 -3.92 -14.59
N ARG A 130 -7.42 -4.02 -13.60
CA ARG A 130 -7.23 -4.90 -12.44
C ARG A 130 -7.21 -6.37 -12.84
N MET A 131 -8.18 -6.82 -13.64
CA MET A 131 -8.28 -8.20 -14.13
C MET A 131 -7.08 -8.58 -15.02
N GLN A 132 -6.61 -7.66 -15.86
CA GLN A 132 -5.40 -7.86 -16.66
C GLN A 132 -4.18 -8.13 -15.78
N ARG A 133 -4.03 -7.40 -14.67
CA ARG A 133 -2.93 -7.60 -13.73
C ARG A 133 -3.03 -8.94 -13.00
N GLN A 134 -4.23 -9.45 -12.70
CA GLN A 134 -4.39 -10.75 -12.01
C GLN A 134 -3.82 -11.94 -12.77
N ARG A 135 -3.60 -11.83 -14.08
CA ARG A 135 -2.93 -12.87 -14.88
C ARG A 135 -1.55 -13.23 -14.34
N ILE A 136 -0.90 -12.36 -13.56
CA ILE A 136 0.39 -12.69 -12.93
C ILE A 136 0.30 -13.81 -11.89
N LEU A 137 -0.87 -14.05 -11.30
CA LEU A 137 -1.05 -15.10 -10.29
C LEU A 137 -0.80 -16.50 -10.90
N GLN A 138 -1.05 -16.64 -12.20
CA GLN A 138 -0.87 -17.88 -12.96
C GLN A 138 0.49 -17.95 -13.68
N ARG A 139 1.33 -16.91 -13.59
CA ARG A 139 2.67 -16.92 -14.22
C ARG A 139 3.65 -17.69 -13.33
N GLY A 140 4.33 -18.67 -13.92
CA GLY A 140 5.39 -19.43 -13.25
C GLY A 140 6.54 -18.53 -12.76
N GLY A 141 7.23 -19.00 -11.71
CA GLY A 141 8.39 -18.30 -11.14
C GLY A 141 8.04 -17.14 -10.20
N LYS A 142 6.76 -16.90 -9.93
CA LYS A 142 6.27 -15.89 -8.98
C LYS A 142 5.66 -16.56 -7.74
N ARG A 143 5.93 -16.02 -6.56
CA ARG A 143 5.37 -16.47 -5.28
C ARG A 143 4.63 -15.33 -4.59
N PHE A 144 3.50 -15.64 -3.98
CA PHE A 144 2.68 -14.70 -3.24
C PHE A 144 2.52 -15.20 -1.80
N VAL A 145 3.02 -14.43 -0.84
CA VAL A 145 2.85 -14.67 0.59
C VAL A 145 1.93 -13.58 1.10
N VAL A 146 0.70 -13.93 1.43
CA VAL A 146 -0.35 -13.01 1.81
C VAL A 146 -0.70 -13.24 3.28
N VAL A 147 -0.78 -12.16 4.04
CA VAL A 147 -1.29 -12.14 5.41
C VAL A 147 -2.49 -11.19 5.41
N LEU A 148 -3.65 -11.71 5.75
CA LEU A 148 -4.87 -10.94 5.87
C LEU A 148 -5.25 -10.86 7.35
N GLU A 149 -5.74 -9.71 7.78
CA GLU A 149 -6.55 -9.66 9.00
C GLU A 149 -7.91 -10.31 8.71
N GLU A 150 -8.49 -11.04 9.67
CA GLU A 150 -9.83 -11.59 9.53
C GLU A 150 -10.87 -10.50 9.21
N GLN A 151 -10.66 -9.28 9.70
CA GLN A 151 -11.47 -8.10 9.34
C GLN A 151 -11.56 -7.86 7.82
N ALA A 152 -10.52 -8.19 7.04
CA ALA A 152 -10.54 -8.04 5.59
C ALA A 152 -11.54 -8.99 4.90
N LEU A 153 -11.91 -10.11 5.54
CA LEU A 153 -12.96 -11.01 5.07
C LEU A 153 -14.36 -10.44 5.34
N ARG A 154 -14.47 -9.63 6.39
CA ARG A 154 -15.73 -9.07 6.93
C ARG A 154 -16.04 -7.68 6.39
N THR A 155 -15.08 -7.01 5.76
CA THR A 155 -15.28 -5.73 5.06
C THR A 155 -15.56 -5.97 3.58
N TRP A 156 -16.76 -5.59 3.13
CA TRP A 156 -17.21 -5.92 1.79
C TRP A 156 -17.98 -4.79 1.10
N PHE A 157 -18.04 -4.90 -0.22
CA PHE A 157 -18.68 -3.94 -1.12
C PHE A 157 -19.67 -4.70 -2.02
N GLY A 158 -20.77 -4.05 -2.39
CA GLY A 158 -21.77 -4.65 -3.28
C GLY A 158 -22.87 -5.40 -2.52
N THR A 159 -23.16 -6.64 -2.94
CA THR A 159 -24.22 -7.50 -2.37
C THR A 159 -23.65 -8.74 -1.69
N ALA A 160 -24.45 -9.45 -0.89
CA ALA A 160 -23.99 -10.65 -0.17
C ALA A 160 -23.44 -11.70 -1.15
N GLU A 161 -24.05 -11.82 -2.33
CA GLU A 161 -23.59 -12.68 -3.42
C GLU A 161 -22.24 -12.23 -3.98
N THR A 162 -22.01 -10.91 -4.05
CA THR A 162 -20.71 -10.35 -4.47
C THR A 162 -19.61 -10.78 -3.49
N GLN A 163 -19.89 -10.70 -2.19
CA GLN A 163 -18.94 -11.09 -1.16
C GLN A 163 -18.75 -12.61 -1.11
N ALA A 164 -19.81 -13.39 -1.28
CA ALA A 164 -19.72 -14.84 -1.34
C ALA A 164 -18.83 -15.30 -2.50
N GLY A 165 -19.02 -14.71 -3.70
CA GLY A 165 -18.14 -14.95 -4.85
C GLY A 165 -16.69 -14.54 -4.57
N GLN A 166 -16.48 -13.43 -3.87
CA GLN A 166 -15.15 -12.96 -3.48
C GLN A 166 -14.43 -13.90 -2.50
N LEU A 167 -15.13 -14.42 -1.48
CA LEU A 167 -14.57 -15.37 -0.52
C LEU A 167 -14.34 -16.75 -1.17
N GLY A 168 -15.24 -17.17 -2.07
CA GLY A 168 -15.04 -18.34 -2.92
C GLY A 168 -13.76 -18.24 -3.76
N ARG A 169 -13.52 -17.09 -4.38
CA ARG A 169 -12.27 -16.80 -5.11
C ARG A 169 -11.03 -16.92 -4.24
N LEU A 170 -11.09 -16.48 -2.98
CA LEU A 170 -9.97 -16.60 -2.05
C LEU A 170 -9.66 -18.09 -1.76
N LEU A 171 -10.69 -18.92 -1.55
CA LEU A 171 -10.54 -20.37 -1.34
C LEU A 171 -9.92 -21.10 -2.54
N GLU A 172 -10.24 -20.68 -3.77
CA GLU A 172 -9.62 -21.18 -5.00
C GLU A 172 -8.13 -20.81 -5.06
N LEU A 173 -7.79 -19.55 -4.78
CA LEU A 173 -6.41 -19.06 -4.83
C LEU A 173 -5.53 -19.75 -3.78
N MET A 174 -6.09 -20.07 -2.61
CA MET A 174 -5.42 -20.87 -1.58
C MET A 174 -5.09 -22.30 -2.00
N ALA A 175 -5.62 -22.79 -3.13
CA ALA A 175 -5.26 -24.10 -3.68
C ALA A 175 -4.05 -24.03 -4.64
N LEU A 176 -3.61 -22.83 -5.03
CA LEU A 176 -2.49 -22.66 -5.96
C LEU A 176 -1.14 -22.83 -5.22
N PRO A 177 -0.19 -23.60 -5.77
CA PRO A 177 1.06 -23.94 -5.07
C PRO A 177 2.01 -22.75 -4.87
N ASN A 178 1.80 -21.67 -5.62
CA ASN A 178 2.60 -20.45 -5.54
C ASN A 178 1.98 -19.37 -4.65
N ILE A 179 0.85 -19.64 -4.00
CA ILE A 179 0.14 -18.71 -3.15
C ILE A 179 0.02 -19.29 -1.73
N SER A 180 0.51 -18.55 -0.75
CA SER A 180 0.28 -18.81 0.67
C SER A 180 -0.60 -17.70 1.22
N VAL A 181 -1.72 -18.05 1.84
CA VAL A 181 -2.61 -17.11 2.54
C VAL A 181 -2.66 -17.48 4.01
N GLY A 182 -2.21 -16.56 4.85
CA GLY A 182 -2.40 -16.58 6.30
C GLY A 182 -3.48 -15.60 6.70
N ILE A 183 -4.24 -15.93 7.73
CA ILE A 183 -5.28 -15.08 8.29
C ILE A 183 -4.99 -14.86 9.76
N VAL A 184 -4.87 -13.61 10.19
CA VAL A 184 -4.71 -13.27 11.60
C VAL A 184 -6.11 -13.19 12.22
N PRO A 185 -6.46 -14.07 13.17
CA PRO A 185 -7.78 -14.06 13.81
C PRO A 185 -8.06 -12.75 14.56
N LEU A 186 -9.34 -12.37 14.69
CA LEU A 186 -9.74 -11.13 15.37
C LEU A 186 -9.20 -11.03 16.81
N MET A 187 -9.16 -12.15 17.53
CA MET A 187 -8.78 -12.21 18.96
C MET A 187 -7.39 -12.82 19.20
N ALA A 188 -6.49 -12.73 18.21
CA ALA A 188 -5.10 -13.14 18.39
C ALA A 188 -4.28 -12.09 19.17
N GLU A 189 -3.42 -12.55 20.07
CA GLU A 189 -2.42 -11.70 20.73
C GLU A 189 -1.41 -11.14 19.70
N ARG A 190 -0.94 -9.91 19.92
CA ARG A 190 -0.19 -9.13 18.93
C ARG A 190 1.20 -8.76 19.44
N ASP A 191 2.22 -9.23 18.71
CA ASP A 191 3.59 -8.76 18.89
C ASP A 191 3.95 -7.59 17.94
N ALA A 192 3.10 -7.31 16.95
CA ALA A 192 3.21 -6.16 16.06
C ALA A 192 1.84 -5.74 15.51
N VAL A 193 1.76 -4.48 15.10
CA VAL A 193 0.62 -3.92 14.35
C VAL A 193 1.16 -3.09 13.18
N ALA A 194 0.45 -3.14 12.05
CA ALA A 194 0.70 -2.25 10.92
C ALA A 194 -0.48 -1.29 10.76
N SER A 195 -0.18 -0.01 10.60
CA SER A 195 -1.17 1.08 10.50
C SER A 195 -1.86 1.17 9.14
N ALA A 196 -1.32 0.50 8.12
CA ALA A 196 -1.86 0.44 6.78
C ALA A 196 -1.55 -0.93 6.14
N GLY A 197 -2.30 -1.26 5.08
CA GLY A 197 -1.93 -2.36 4.20
C GLY A 197 -0.67 -2.01 3.42
N PHE A 198 0.20 -3.00 3.19
CA PHE A 198 1.46 -2.78 2.49
C PHE A 198 1.89 -4.01 1.69
N TRP A 199 2.63 -3.75 0.62
CA TRP A 199 3.09 -4.74 -0.35
C TRP A 199 4.60 -4.63 -0.48
N ILE A 200 5.31 -5.71 -0.20
CA ILE A 200 6.75 -5.81 -0.46
C ILE A 200 6.96 -6.56 -1.78
N PHE A 201 7.67 -5.92 -2.70
CA PHE A 201 8.06 -6.45 -4.00
C PHE A 201 9.52 -6.88 -3.91
N ASP A 202 9.73 -8.19 -3.91
CA ASP A 202 11.01 -8.82 -3.57
C ASP A 202 11.52 -8.25 -2.23
N ASP A 203 12.75 -7.76 -2.14
CA ASP A 203 13.30 -7.04 -0.99
C ASP A 203 13.72 -5.60 -1.38
N GLU A 204 13.13 -5.05 -2.45
CA GLU A 204 13.59 -3.80 -3.07
C GLU A 204 12.64 -2.62 -2.86
N LEU A 205 11.34 -2.90 -2.69
CA LEU A 205 10.31 -1.87 -2.65
C LEU A 205 9.19 -2.31 -1.72
N VAL A 206 8.76 -1.40 -0.84
CA VAL A 206 7.45 -1.47 -0.19
C VAL A 206 6.53 -0.42 -0.80
N ALA A 207 5.30 -0.80 -1.12
CA ALA A 207 4.25 0.15 -1.48
C ALA A 207 3.10 0.05 -0.48
N LEU A 208 2.59 1.20 -0.05
CA LEU A 208 1.35 1.31 0.71
C LEU A 208 0.51 2.44 0.14
N GLU A 209 -0.80 2.30 0.22
CA GLU A 209 -1.74 3.29 -0.26
C GLU A 209 -2.53 3.85 0.91
N THR A 210 -2.71 5.17 0.90
CA THR A 210 -3.66 5.88 1.74
C THR A 210 -4.73 6.50 0.83
N PRO A 211 -5.86 6.99 1.38
CA PRO A 211 -6.88 7.65 0.57
C PRO A 211 -6.37 8.85 -0.24
N THR A 212 -5.19 9.39 0.08
CA THR A 212 -4.67 10.64 -0.51
C THR A 212 -3.27 10.50 -1.11
N ALA A 213 -2.57 9.40 -0.91
CA ALA A 213 -1.20 9.19 -1.37
C ALA A 213 -0.89 7.71 -1.64
N SER A 214 -0.05 7.45 -2.64
CA SER A 214 0.62 6.17 -2.82
C SER A 214 2.08 6.35 -2.40
N ILE A 215 2.51 5.65 -1.35
CA ILE A 215 3.84 5.80 -0.77
C ILE A 215 4.68 4.62 -1.22
N GLN A 216 5.87 4.91 -1.75
CA GLN A 216 6.88 3.93 -2.13
C GLN A 216 8.11 4.10 -1.24
N VAL A 217 8.51 3.01 -0.60
CA VAL A 217 9.69 2.95 0.27
C VAL A 217 10.72 2.06 -0.41
N THR A 218 11.88 2.63 -0.70
CA THR A 218 12.99 1.94 -1.38
C THR A 218 14.28 1.95 -0.58
N GLN A 219 14.34 2.68 0.54
CA GLN A 219 15.53 2.70 1.39
C GLN A 219 15.70 1.31 2.05
N PRO A 220 16.84 0.62 1.87
CA PRO A 220 17.00 -0.76 2.32
C PRO A 220 16.72 -0.99 3.81
N ALA A 221 17.10 -0.03 4.67
CA ALA A 221 16.84 -0.11 6.11
C ALA A 221 15.34 -0.10 6.44
N GLU A 222 14.57 0.75 5.76
CA GLU A 222 13.11 0.83 5.93
C GLU A 222 12.40 -0.37 5.31
N VAL A 223 12.80 -0.82 4.10
CA VAL A 223 12.29 -2.06 3.51
C VAL A 223 12.53 -3.24 4.45
N GLY A 224 13.71 -3.32 5.06
CA GLY A 224 14.04 -4.31 6.08
C GLY A 224 13.16 -4.21 7.32
N MET A 225 12.74 -3.01 7.73
CA MET A 225 11.79 -2.83 8.84
C MET A 225 10.41 -3.38 8.49
N TYR A 226 9.87 -3.08 7.31
CA TYR A 226 8.60 -3.66 6.85
C TYR A 226 8.68 -5.17 6.71
N ALA A 227 9.80 -5.72 6.23
CA ALA A 227 10.01 -7.16 6.15
C ALA A 227 9.96 -7.81 7.55
N ARG A 228 10.57 -7.20 8.57
CA ARG A 228 10.49 -7.70 9.95
C ARG A 228 9.05 -7.65 10.49
N ILE A 229 8.33 -6.54 10.28
CA ILE A 229 6.92 -6.42 10.68
C ILE A 229 6.08 -7.51 9.99
N PHE A 230 6.29 -7.73 8.69
CA PHE A 230 5.59 -8.76 7.94
C PHE A 230 5.81 -10.16 8.53
N GLU A 231 7.05 -10.51 8.92
CA GLU A 231 7.32 -11.82 9.52
C GLU A 231 6.63 -12.00 10.87
N VAL A 232 6.53 -10.96 11.70
CA VAL A 232 5.77 -11.01 12.97
C VAL A 232 4.27 -11.22 12.71
N LEU A 233 3.70 -10.46 11.78
CA LEU A 233 2.29 -10.60 11.39
C LEU A 233 1.99 -11.98 10.80
N LYS A 234 2.92 -12.49 9.99
CA LYS A 234 2.87 -13.84 9.41
C LYS A 234 2.90 -14.91 10.49
N SER A 235 3.73 -14.76 11.53
CA SER A 235 3.76 -15.73 12.65
C SER A 235 2.48 -15.75 13.48
N ALA A 236 1.74 -14.63 13.53
CA ALA A 236 0.45 -14.56 14.22
C ALA A 236 -0.72 -15.13 13.40
N ALA A 237 -0.51 -15.44 12.12
CA ALA A 237 -1.56 -15.89 11.22
C ALA A 237 -1.78 -17.41 11.30
N VAL A 238 -3.02 -17.85 11.14
CA VAL A 238 -3.36 -19.25 10.89
C VAL A 238 -3.35 -19.55 9.38
N TYR A 239 -3.08 -20.80 9.01
CA TYR A 239 -2.90 -21.23 7.62
C TYR A 239 -3.70 -22.50 7.31
N GLY A 240 -3.79 -22.85 6.01
CA GLY A 240 -4.33 -24.14 5.58
C GLY A 240 -5.78 -24.33 6.00
N ARG A 241 -6.05 -25.39 6.79
CA ARG A 241 -7.40 -25.75 7.24
C ARG A 241 -8.04 -24.67 8.11
N ASP A 242 -7.27 -24.08 9.03
CA ASP A 242 -7.80 -23.11 9.99
C ASP A 242 -8.12 -21.78 9.31
N ALA A 243 -7.27 -21.33 8.38
CA ALA A 243 -7.58 -20.20 7.52
C ALA A 243 -8.83 -20.44 6.65
N ARG A 244 -8.97 -21.66 6.09
CA ARG A 244 -10.18 -22.02 5.32
C ARG A 244 -11.43 -22.01 6.21
N ALA A 245 -11.33 -22.46 7.46
CA ALA A 245 -12.44 -22.46 8.40
C ALA A 245 -12.95 -21.03 8.68
N LEU A 246 -12.05 -20.07 8.91
CA LEU A 246 -12.43 -18.65 9.08
C LEU A 246 -13.15 -18.09 7.84
N ILE A 247 -12.69 -18.41 6.64
CA ILE A 247 -13.36 -17.96 5.41
C ILE A 247 -14.77 -18.57 5.28
N VAL A 248 -14.93 -19.86 5.60
CA VAL A 248 -16.22 -20.56 5.57
C VAL A 248 -17.17 -20.04 6.63
N GLU A 249 -16.67 -19.70 7.82
CA GLU A 249 -17.43 -19.06 8.88
C GLU A 249 -18.00 -17.72 8.40
N VAL A 250 -17.15 -16.82 7.87
CA VAL A 250 -17.62 -15.54 7.32
C VAL A 250 -18.59 -15.73 6.16
N LEU A 251 -18.38 -16.73 5.30
CA LEU A 251 -19.34 -17.09 4.25
C LEU A 251 -20.72 -17.45 4.82
N SER A 252 -20.77 -18.22 5.91
CA SER A 252 -22.02 -18.63 6.55
C SER A 252 -22.79 -17.48 7.21
N GLU A 253 -22.10 -16.38 7.53
CA GLU A 253 -22.73 -15.18 8.10
C GLU A 253 -23.40 -14.29 7.04
N LEU A 254 -23.13 -14.49 5.74
CA LEU A 254 -23.68 -13.66 4.66
C LEU A 254 -25.16 -13.92 4.36
N GLY A 255 -25.74 -15.00 4.91
CA GLY A 255 -27.14 -15.41 4.68
C GLY A 255 -27.26 -16.62 3.77
#